data_AF-A0A382M994-F1
#
_entry.id   AF-A0A382M994-F1
#
_cell.length_a   1.000
_cell.length_b   1.000
_cell.length_c   1.000
_cell.angle_alpha   90.00
_cell.angle_beta   90.00
_cell.angle_gamma   90.00
#
_symmetry.space_group_name_H-M   'P 1'
#
loop_
_entity.id
_entity.type
_entity.pdbx_description
1 polymer ?
#
loop_
_entity_poly.entity_id
_entity_poly.type
_entity_poly.pdbx_seq_one_letter_code
_entity_poly.pdbx_strand_id
1 'polypeptide(L)'
;MNTSLSTRVIKQLAGGVGLLFSCFIIYSITVALLDEAVARFISVAVGFAVALMGNPLAGRIEAERWRWLGWIVDVFLVVSFCYSTWWFFEVKEQLWTGFYMGTPQNIFAGALGLLGVLEATRRAWGWSLVILAVCFVSFGFAGPHLPGMLQHFGMDLSNFMQ
;
A
#
# COMPACT_ATOMS: atom_id res chain seq x y z
N MET A 1 19.06 -34.55 -11.90
CA MET A 1 19.41 -34.37 -10.47
C MET A 1 19.99 -32.96 -10.16
N ASN A 2 19.68 -31.92 -10.94
CA ASN A 2 20.27 -30.57 -10.79
C ASN A 2 19.28 -29.44 -10.40
N THR A 3 17.98 -29.74 -10.26
CA THR A 3 16.95 -28.73 -9.96
C THR A 3 16.92 -28.30 -8.49
N SER A 4 17.41 -29.13 -7.57
CA SER A 4 17.37 -28.85 -6.11
C SER A 4 18.43 -27.84 -5.64
N LEU A 5 19.60 -27.79 -6.30
CA LEU A 5 20.71 -26.88 -5.97
C LEU A 5 20.37 -25.41 -6.27
N SER A 6 19.76 -25.15 -7.44
CA SER A 6 19.32 -23.80 -7.81
C SER A 6 18.25 -23.26 -6.85
N THR A 7 17.27 -24.10 -6.49
CA THR A 7 16.20 -23.74 -5.56
C THR A 7 16.73 -23.39 -4.15
N ARG A 8 17.78 -24.07 -3.69
CA ARG A 8 18.43 -23.80 -2.39
C ARG A 8 19.19 -22.47 -2.40
N VAL A 9 19.92 -22.18 -3.47
CA VAL A 9 20.64 -20.91 -3.66
C VAL A 9 19.67 -19.74 -3.74
N ILE A 10 18.57 -19.88 -4.49
CA ILE A 10 17.51 -18.87 -4.58
C ILE A 10 16.89 -18.59 -3.20
N LYS A 11 16.62 -19.63 -2.41
CA LYS A 11 16.09 -19.47 -1.03
C LYS A 11 17.10 -18.78 -0.10
N GLN A 12 18.39 -19.09 -0.21
CA GLN A 12 19.43 -18.44 0.60
C GLN A 12 19.63 -16.97 0.20
N LEU A 13 19.57 -16.66 -1.09
CA LEU A 13 19.61 -15.27 -1.58
C LEU A 13 18.38 -14.48 -1.14
N ALA A 14 17.18 -15.07 -1.26
CA ALA A 14 15.95 -14.44 -0.76
C ALA A 14 16.00 -14.21 0.76
N GLY A 15 16.52 -15.18 1.51
CA GLY A 15 16.77 -15.03 2.95
C GLY A 15 17.76 -13.92 3.28
N GLY A 16 18.85 -13.81 2.51
CA GLY A 16 19.85 -12.74 2.67
C GLY A 16 19.30 -11.35 2.38
N VAL A 17 18.52 -11.21 1.30
CA VAL A 17 17.82 -9.95 0.96
C VAL A 17 16.80 -9.59 2.05
N GLY A 18 16.03 -10.57 2.54
CA GLY A 18 15.09 -10.36 3.63
C GLY A 18 15.76 -9.95 4.94
N LEU A 19 16.92 -10.52 5.25
CA LEU A 19 17.73 -10.14 6.41
C LEU A 19 18.24 -8.70 6.27
N LEU A 20 18.79 -8.34 5.10
CA LEU A 20 19.27 -6.97 4.83
C LEU A 20 18.14 -5.94 4.91
N PHE A 21 16.97 -6.25 4.38
CA PHE A 21 15.79 -5.40 4.48
C PHE A 21 15.32 -5.23 5.93
N SER A 22 15.32 -6.31 6.72
CA SER A 22 14.98 -6.27 8.14
C SER A 22 15.99 -5.44 8.94
N CYS A 23 17.30 -5.62 8.67
CA CYS A 23 18.35 -4.80 9.27
C CYS A 23 18.24 -3.33 8.88
N PHE A 24 17.88 -3.02 7.63
CA PHE A 24 17.65 -1.66 7.15
C PHE A 24 16.48 -1.00 7.89
N ILE A 25 15.36 -1.71 8.08
CA ILE A 25 14.22 -1.22 8.85
C ILE A 25 14.64 -0.90 10.30
N ILE A 26 15.33 -1.84 10.97
CA ILE A 26 15.78 -1.64 12.36
C ILE A 26 16.74 -0.45 12.45
N TYR A 27 17.70 -0.33 11.53
CA TYR A 27 18.63 0.79 11.48
C TYR A 27 17.91 2.13 11.22
N SER A 28 16.94 2.14 10.30
CA SER A 28 16.14 3.33 10.00
C SER A 28 15.34 3.80 11.20
N ILE A 29 14.87 2.88 12.06
CA ILE A 29 14.09 3.22 13.26
C ILE A 29 15.00 3.67 14.41
N THR A 30 16.23 3.14 14.52
CA THR A 30 17.09 3.32 15.70
C THR A 30 18.16 4.39 15.56
N VAL A 31 18.69 4.63 14.36
CA VAL A 31 19.89 5.46 14.15
C VAL A 31 19.66 6.59 13.14
N ALA A 32 18.91 6.33 12.07
CA ALA A 32 18.64 7.37 11.08
C ALA A 32 17.56 8.33 11.60
N LEU A 33 17.85 9.63 11.66
CA LEU A 33 16.82 10.68 11.76
C LEU A 33 16.09 10.83 10.41
N LEU A 34 15.56 9.72 9.90
CA LEU A 34 14.62 9.78 8.80
C LEU A 34 13.25 10.11 9.39
N ASP A 35 12.56 11.04 8.75
CA ASP A 35 11.16 11.31 9.04
C ASP A 35 10.38 9.97 8.96
N GLU A 36 9.70 9.61 10.04
CA GLU A 36 8.99 8.34 10.17
C GLU A 36 7.94 8.17 9.05
N ALA A 37 7.35 9.29 8.61
CA ALA A 37 6.44 9.31 7.47
C ALA A 37 7.11 8.84 6.18
N VAL A 38 8.34 9.28 5.92
CA VAL A 38 9.10 8.90 4.73
C VAL A 38 9.50 7.43 4.76
N ALA A 39 9.91 6.90 5.92
CA ALA A 39 10.29 5.50 6.08
C ALA A 39 9.10 4.54 5.84
N ARG A 40 7.93 4.84 6.41
CA ARG A 40 6.69 4.09 6.17
C ARG A 40 6.30 4.16 4.69
N PHE A 41 6.40 5.33 4.10
CA PHE A 41 6.08 5.54 2.69
C PHE A 41 6.97 4.69 1.75
N ILE A 42 8.29 4.71 1.94
CA ILE A 42 9.24 3.89 1.16
C ILE A 42 8.89 2.40 1.26
N SER A 43 8.55 1.94 2.47
CA SER A 43 8.19 0.53 2.69
C SER A 43 6.92 0.14 1.92
N VAL A 44 5.91 1.00 1.92
CA VAL A 44 4.68 0.78 1.14
C VAL A 44 4.96 0.81 -0.36
N ALA A 45 5.77 1.77 -0.84
CA ALA A 45 6.13 1.87 -2.26
C ALA A 45 6.87 0.64 -2.77
N VAL A 46 7.83 0.12 -1.99
CA VAL A 46 8.54 -1.12 -2.32
C VAL A 46 7.58 -2.31 -2.33
N GLY A 47 6.73 -2.45 -1.30
CA GLY A 47 5.73 -3.52 -1.23
C GLY A 47 4.74 -3.48 -2.39
N PHE A 48 4.30 -2.29 -2.78
CA PHE A 48 3.39 -2.05 -3.91
C PHE A 48 4.03 -2.47 -5.23
N ALA A 49 5.27 -2.06 -5.48
CA ALA A 49 6.01 -2.45 -6.69
C ALA A 49 6.19 -3.97 -6.77
N VAL A 50 6.60 -4.61 -5.67
CA VAL A 50 6.77 -6.07 -5.60
C VAL A 50 5.44 -6.79 -5.85
N ALA A 51 4.34 -6.31 -5.27
CA ALA A 51 3.02 -6.91 -5.46
C ALA A 51 2.54 -6.85 -6.93
N LEU A 52 2.73 -5.71 -7.60
CA LEU A 52 2.38 -5.55 -9.00
C LEU A 52 3.29 -6.37 -9.93
N MET A 53 4.59 -6.41 -9.66
CA MET A 53 5.55 -7.17 -10.46
C MET A 53 5.41 -8.68 -10.29
N GLY A 54 5.11 -9.15 -9.07
CA GLY A 54 4.96 -10.57 -8.77
C GLY A 54 3.70 -11.18 -9.36
N ASN A 55 2.64 -10.38 -9.51
CA ASN A 55 1.35 -10.81 -10.04
C ASN A 55 0.72 -9.72 -10.92
N PRO A 56 1.26 -9.45 -12.13
CA PRO A 56 0.68 -8.49 -13.05
C PRO A 56 -0.69 -9.01 -13.53
N LEU A 57 -1.67 -8.12 -13.67
CA LEU A 57 -3.02 -8.50 -14.10
C LEU A 57 -3.00 -8.97 -15.54
N ALA A 58 -2.14 -8.38 -16.37
CA ALA A 58 -1.87 -8.85 -17.73
C ALA A 58 -1.41 -10.31 -17.77
N GLY A 59 -0.70 -10.80 -16.74
CA GLY A 59 -0.25 -12.19 -16.65
C GLY A 59 -1.35 -13.18 -16.28
N ARG A 60 -2.47 -12.72 -15.71
CA ARG A 60 -3.60 -13.56 -15.30
C ARG A 60 -4.69 -13.72 -16.37
N ILE A 61 -4.66 -12.88 -17.40
CA ILE A 61 -5.64 -12.94 -18.49
C ILE A 61 -5.15 -13.93 -19.54
N GLU A 62 -5.79 -15.11 -19.60
CA GLU A 62 -5.45 -16.17 -20.57
C GLU A 62 -5.79 -15.81 -22.02
N ALA A 63 -6.83 -14.99 -22.21
CA ALA A 63 -7.24 -14.55 -23.53
C ALA A 63 -6.33 -13.41 -24.03
N GLU A 64 -5.51 -13.69 -25.05
CA GLU A 64 -4.57 -12.72 -25.63
C GLU A 64 -5.25 -11.41 -26.07
N ARG A 65 -6.50 -11.49 -26.55
CA ARG A 65 -7.33 -10.33 -26.93
C ARG A 65 -7.64 -9.38 -25.76
N TRP A 66 -7.60 -9.85 -24.51
CA TRP A 66 -7.92 -9.05 -23.31
C TRP A 66 -6.66 -8.67 -22.52
N ARG A 67 -5.49 -9.21 -22.88
CA ARG A 67 -4.24 -9.00 -22.16
C ARG A 67 -3.78 -7.53 -22.14
N TRP A 68 -4.09 -6.76 -23.19
CA TRP A 68 -3.80 -5.33 -23.25
C TRP A 68 -4.57 -4.52 -22.20
N LEU A 69 -5.81 -4.91 -21.86
CA LEU A 69 -6.58 -4.27 -20.78
C LEU A 69 -5.93 -4.51 -19.42
N GLY A 70 -5.36 -5.70 -19.19
CA GLY A 70 -4.58 -5.99 -17.98
C GLY A 70 -3.38 -5.04 -17.82
N TRP A 71 -2.66 -4.76 -18.92
CA TRP A 71 -1.56 -3.80 -18.91
C TRP A 71 -2.04 -2.37 -18.65
N ILE A 72 -3.17 -1.96 -19.22
CA ILE A 72 -3.75 -0.64 -18.93
C ILE A 72 -4.07 -0.49 -17.45
N VAL A 73 -4.68 -1.51 -16.84
CA VAL A 73 -4.98 -1.49 -15.40
C VAL A 73 -3.69 -1.44 -14.57
N ASP A 74 -2.66 -2.21 -14.94
CA ASP A 74 -1.38 -2.21 -14.24
C ASP A 74 -0.68 -0.84 -14.31
N VAL A 75 -0.64 -0.23 -15.51
CA VAL A 75 -0.10 1.12 -15.69
C VAL A 75 -0.92 2.15 -14.92
N PHE A 76 -2.25 2.04 -14.96
CA PHE A 76 -3.13 2.94 -14.23
C PHE A 76 -2.87 2.88 -12.71
N LEU A 77 -2.67 1.69 -12.15
CA LEU A 77 -2.35 1.52 -10.73
C LEU A 77 -1.00 2.12 -10.34
N VAL A 78 0.00 2.00 -11.22
CA VAL A 78 1.31 2.63 -11.01
C VAL A 78 1.16 4.15 -11.04
N VAL A 79 0.47 4.70 -12.05
CA VAL A 79 0.24 6.13 -12.17
C VAL A 79 -0.57 6.67 -10.99
N SER A 80 -1.61 5.97 -10.55
CA SER A 80 -2.44 6.37 -9.41
C SER A 80 -1.64 6.39 -8.11
N PHE A 81 -0.78 5.39 -7.90
CA PHE A 81 0.11 5.33 -6.74
C PHE A 81 1.15 6.46 -6.78
N CYS A 82 1.79 6.71 -7.91
CA CYS A 82 2.73 7.81 -8.09
C CYS A 82 2.08 9.18 -7.88
N TYR A 83 0.85 9.38 -8.35
CA TYR A 83 0.09 10.61 -8.12
C TYR A 83 -0.23 10.81 -6.64
N SER A 84 -0.75 9.77 -5.97
CA SER A 84 -1.01 9.79 -4.53
C SER A 84 0.26 10.09 -3.72
N THR A 85 1.39 9.51 -4.14
CA THR A 85 2.72 9.75 -3.56
C THR A 85 3.11 11.22 -3.66
N TRP A 86 3.08 11.77 -4.87
CA TRP A 86 3.43 13.16 -5.11
C TRP A 86 2.61 14.07 -4.20
N TRP A 87 1.29 13.85 -4.20
CA TRP A 87 0.37 14.67 -3.43
C TRP A 87 0.63 14.58 -1.93
N PHE A 88 0.92 13.39 -1.40
CA PHE A 88 1.31 13.21 -0.01
C PHE A 88 2.54 14.07 0.35
N PHE A 89 3.55 14.11 -0.52
CA PHE A 89 4.75 14.93 -0.27
C PHE A 89 4.47 16.43 -0.27
N GLU A 90 3.46 16.88 -1.01
CA GLU A 90 3.02 18.27 -1.04
C GLU A 90 2.27 18.67 0.22
N VAL A 91 1.50 17.73 0.79
CA VAL A 91 0.60 18.01 1.93
C VAL A 91 1.19 17.59 3.28
N LYS A 92 2.25 16.77 3.31
CA LYS A 92 2.86 16.26 4.56
C LYS A 92 3.23 17.34 5.56
N GLU A 93 3.67 18.51 5.13
CA GLU A 93 4.04 19.60 6.04
C GLU A 93 2.80 20.21 6.73
N GLN A 94 1.67 20.30 6.02
CA GLN A 94 0.40 20.76 6.58
C GLN A 94 -0.17 19.75 7.59
N LEU A 95 0.05 18.46 7.33
CA LEU A 95 -0.31 17.38 8.26
C LEU A 95 0.50 17.46 9.55
N TRP A 96 1.81 17.66 9.44
CA TRP A 96 2.71 17.82 10.58
C TRP A 96 2.39 19.05 11.44
N THR A 97 1.99 20.15 10.82
CA THR A 97 1.66 21.40 11.50
C THR A 97 0.22 21.46 12.01
N GLY A 98 -0.64 20.50 11.63
CA GLY A 98 -2.05 20.44 12.01
C GLY A 98 -2.96 21.41 11.25
N PHE A 99 -2.43 22.14 10.26
CA PHE A 99 -3.19 23.06 9.40
C PHE A 99 -3.77 22.39 8.15
N TYR A 100 -3.81 21.06 8.12
CA TYR A 100 -4.40 20.31 7.03
C TYR A 100 -5.90 20.64 6.87
N MET A 101 -6.28 21.01 5.65
CA MET A 101 -7.68 21.18 5.25
C MET A 101 -7.95 20.25 4.07
N GLY A 102 -8.89 19.32 4.24
CA GLY A 102 -9.23 18.36 3.19
C GLY A 102 -9.90 19.02 1.99
N THR A 103 -9.14 19.21 0.92
CA THR A 103 -9.70 19.62 -0.36
C THR A 103 -10.22 18.40 -1.14
N PRO A 104 -11.11 18.59 -2.12
CA PRO A 104 -11.52 17.50 -3.01
C PRO A 104 -10.34 16.82 -3.72
N GLN A 105 -9.25 17.56 -3.96
CA GLN A 105 -8.02 17.04 -4.56
C GLN A 105 -7.29 16.09 -3.61
N ASN A 106 -7.20 16.44 -2.32
CA ASN A 106 -6.62 15.55 -1.30
C ASN A 106 -7.40 14.24 -1.21
N ILE A 107 -8.73 14.33 -1.13
CA ILE A 107 -9.61 13.16 -1.04
C ILE A 107 -9.43 12.28 -2.29
N PHE A 108 -9.33 12.88 -3.47
CA PHE A 108 -9.12 12.15 -4.71
C PHE A 108 -7.76 11.45 -4.75
N ALA A 109 -6.68 12.13 -4.38
CA ALA A 109 -5.33 11.56 -4.33
C ALA A 109 -5.22 10.43 -3.29
N GLY A 110 -5.80 10.61 -2.09
CA GLY A 110 -5.88 9.60 -1.05
C GLY A 110 -6.69 8.38 -1.48
N ALA A 111 -7.85 8.60 -2.12
CA ALA A 111 -8.68 7.52 -2.64
C ALA A 111 -7.97 6.71 -3.74
N LEU A 112 -7.24 7.36 -4.65
CA LEU A 112 -6.41 6.68 -5.66
C LEU A 112 -5.31 5.83 -5.03
N GLY A 113 -4.64 6.34 -3.99
CA GLY A 113 -3.65 5.59 -3.22
C GLY A 113 -4.27 4.36 -2.54
N LEU A 114 -5.39 4.55 -1.83
CA LEU A 114 -6.10 3.49 -1.14
C LEU A 114 -6.56 2.37 -2.10
N LEU A 115 -7.20 2.74 -3.21
CA LEU A 115 -7.63 1.77 -4.23
C LEU A 115 -6.44 1.00 -4.81
N GLY A 116 -5.34 1.70 -5.07
CA GLY A 116 -4.08 1.10 -5.50
C GLY A 116 -3.61 0.04 -4.49
N VAL A 117 -3.45 0.43 -3.23
CA VAL A 117 -2.92 -0.44 -2.17
C VAL A 117 -3.85 -1.63 -1.91
N LEU A 118 -5.17 -1.45 -1.94
CA LEU A 118 -6.13 -2.56 -1.79
C LEU A 118 -5.99 -3.56 -2.94
N GLU A 119 -5.81 -3.09 -4.17
CA GLU A 119 -5.63 -3.95 -5.34
C GLU A 119 -4.28 -4.67 -5.31
N ALA A 120 -3.19 -3.98 -4.94
CA ALA A 120 -1.89 -4.60 -4.72
C ALA A 120 -1.96 -5.68 -3.62
N THR A 121 -2.66 -5.38 -2.53
CA THR A 121 -2.93 -6.32 -1.44
C THR A 121 -3.70 -7.55 -1.94
N ARG A 122 -4.74 -7.34 -2.75
CA ARG A 122 -5.53 -8.42 -3.36
C ARG A 122 -4.65 -9.34 -4.21
N ARG A 123 -3.67 -8.79 -4.93
CA ARG A 123 -2.76 -9.56 -5.79
C ARG A 123 -1.76 -10.38 -4.99
N ALA A 124 -1.26 -9.83 -3.88
CA ALA A 124 -0.26 -10.46 -3.03
C ALA A 124 -0.85 -11.50 -2.06
N TRP A 125 -1.96 -11.17 -1.39
CA TRP A 125 -2.53 -11.95 -0.29
C TRP A 125 -3.94 -12.49 -0.56
N GLY A 126 -4.56 -12.09 -1.67
CA GLY A 126 -5.92 -12.50 -2.03
C GLY A 126 -7.00 -11.65 -1.36
N TRP A 127 -8.24 -12.13 -1.44
CA TRP A 127 -9.42 -11.42 -0.95
C TRP A 127 -9.52 -11.34 0.57
N SER A 128 -8.86 -12.24 1.31
CA SER A 128 -8.93 -12.29 2.78
C SER A 128 -8.50 -10.96 3.41
N LEU A 129 -7.35 -10.42 3.00
CA LEU A 129 -6.80 -9.20 3.58
C LEU A 129 -7.54 -7.94 3.10
N VAL A 130 -8.10 -7.97 1.89
CA VAL A 130 -8.94 -6.90 1.35
C VAL A 130 -10.26 -6.79 2.13
N ILE A 131 -10.93 -7.92 2.37
CA ILE A 131 -12.17 -7.96 3.16
C ILE A 131 -11.89 -7.44 4.58
N LEU A 132 -10.79 -7.89 5.18
CA LEU A 132 -10.37 -7.42 6.50
C LEU A 132 -10.15 -5.90 6.52
N ALA A 133 -9.44 -5.36 5.52
CA ALA A 133 -9.20 -3.92 5.40
C ALA A 133 -10.52 -3.15 5.26
N VAL A 134 -11.43 -3.58 4.39
CA VAL A 134 -12.75 -2.95 4.22
C VAL A 134 -13.55 -2.98 5.51
N CYS A 135 -13.55 -4.09 6.25
CA CYS A 135 -14.22 -4.19 7.55
C CYS A 135 -13.67 -3.16 8.55
N PHE A 136 -12.34 -3.00 8.64
CA PHE A 136 -11.73 -2.02 9.54
C PHE A 136 -11.99 -0.57 9.11
N VAL A 137 -11.97 -0.30 7.81
CA VAL A 137 -12.35 1.01 7.28
C VAL A 137 -13.81 1.31 7.65
N SER A 138 -14.74 0.39 7.39
CA SER A 138 -16.14 0.54 7.78
C SER A 138 -16.33 0.70 9.29
N PHE A 139 -15.58 -0.04 10.10
CA PHE A 139 -15.58 0.11 11.56
C PHE A 139 -15.17 1.53 11.98
N GLY A 140 -14.11 2.07 11.36
CA GLY A 140 -13.65 3.44 11.58
C GLY A 140 -14.75 4.50 11.36
N PHE A 141 -15.56 4.33 10.32
CA PHE A 141 -16.70 5.22 10.04
C PHE A 141 -17.93 4.93 10.91
N ALA A 142 -18.13 3.67 11.32
CA ALA A 142 -19.29 3.25 12.11
C ALA A 142 -19.23 3.69 13.58
N GLY A 143 -18.07 4.14 14.07
CA GLY A 143 -17.80 4.49 15.47
C GLY A 143 -18.95 5.13 16.27
N PRO A 144 -19.59 6.21 15.80
CA PRO A 144 -20.65 6.91 16.55
C PRO A 144 -21.94 6.10 16.69
N HIS A 145 -22.16 5.12 15.81
CA HIS A 145 -23.36 4.29 15.76
C HIS A 145 -23.18 2.95 16.50
N LEU A 146 -21.98 2.65 16.99
CA LEU A 146 -21.69 1.40 17.70
C LEU A 146 -22.17 1.46 19.17
N PRO A 147 -22.64 0.34 19.73
CA PRO A 147 -23.15 0.31 21.10
C PRO A 147 -22.03 0.17 22.15
N GLY A 148 -22.26 0.77 23.32
CA GLY A 148 -21.50 0.52 24.55
C GLY A 148 -20.01 0.81 24.42
N MET A 149 -19.17 -0.18 24.76
CA MET A 149 -17.71 -0.03 24.79
C MET A 149 -17.05 0.12 23.42
N LEU A 150 -17.77 -0.18 22.33
CA LEU A 150 -17.23 -0.08 20.97
C LEU A 150 -17.45 1.31 20.36
N GLN A 151 -18.17 2.21 21.06
CA GLN A 151 -18.43 3.55 20.58
C GLN A 151 -17.16 4.41 20.62
N HIS A 152 -16.85 5.06 19.51
CA HIS A 152 -15.76 6.04 19.40
C HIS A 152 -16.17 7.19 18.49
N PHE A 153 -15.36 8.25 18.42
CA PHE A 153 -15.66 9.48 17.68
C PHE A 153 -15.90 9.30 16.17
N GLY A 154 -15.59 8.13 15.61
CA GLY A 154 -15.64 7.89 14.17
C GLY A 154 -14.49 8.54 13.40
N MET A 155 -14.61 8.54 12.08
CA MET A 155 -13.72 9.25 11.16
C MET A 155 -14.55 9.95 10.08
N ASP A 156 -14.10 11.14 9.67
CA ASP A 156 -14.63 11.83 8.50
C ASP A 156 -13.80 11.51 7.26
N LEU A 157 -14.41 11.59 6.07
CA LEU A 157 -13.72 11.26 4.81
C LEU A 157 -12.46 12.12 4.59
N SER A 158 -12.53 13.41 4.91
CA SER A 158 -11.39 14.33 4.88
C SER A 158 -10.28 13.88 5.83
N ASN A 159 -10.63 13.35 7.00
CA ASN A 159 -9.66 12.90 8.00
C ASN A 159 -9.09 11.52 7.70
N PHE A 160 -9.84 10.70 6.98
CA PHE A 160 -9.40 9.39 6.56
C PHE A 160 -8.49 9.42 5.32
N MET A 161 -8.67 10.39 4.43
CA MET A 161 -7.91 10.52 3.15
C MET A 161 -6.74 11.50 3.23
N GLN A 162 -6.25 11.75 4.44
CA GLN A 162 -5.11 12.64 4.71
C GLN A 162 -3.78 12.08 4.19
#